data_AF-A0A923VN25-F1
#
_entry.id   AF-A0A923VN25-F1
#
_cell.length_a   1.000
_cell.length_b   1.000
_cell.length_c   1.000
_cell.angle_alpha   90.00
_cell.angle_beta   90.00
_cell.angle_gamma   90.00
#
_symmetry.space_group_name_H-M   'P 1'
#
loop_
_entity.id
_entity.type
_entity.pdbx_description
1 polymer ?
#
loop_
_entity_poly.entity_id
_entity_poly.type
_entity_poly.pdbx_seq_one_letter_code
_entity_poly.pdbx_strand_id
1 'polypeptide(L)'
;GVVVRMRHEGRQWVQTAKAPGSSPLARLEHNVQVEAEPDGTRPVVDLARHDGTPVGEVLRRALLPKVGAAFPPLVPLYETDITRLSVSVVHGESEVEIALDEGRIVAGTQSLPVRELELELKHGRPADVVSLARQGCAIHGLWLSTITKSMKGQRLAGTASRHAGGTKAAAYRRHAGGNELVATVVGTCLEPVLQFASELAGGSRDAGHIHQVRVGIRRLRTALRELAGLTDGVDPAWEAPLVDVFKALGQHRDQQNLALSVEPLVEAAGGPSVAASAVGKDVPDPGDAVLAPAFQDTLLGLLEFALREPANAGPDHKKTRKLVRKALARLHAQILEEGCRFASLDEVHQHRLRKRVKRLRYLAEFAAPLFPSRKTQDFGDSLKPLQDALGLYNDGLMALHTYRALARDDPKAWFAVGWLSAKREPQVLACQCAMQNFSRMRVFWE
;
A
#
# COMPACT_ATOMS: atom_id res chain seq x y z
N GLY A 1 0.26 6.75 -14.98
CA GLY A 1 0.47 7.58 -16.19
C GLY A 1 -0.29 6.99 -17.35
N VAL A 2 -0.43 7.74 -18.44
CA VAL A 2 -0.99 7.23 -19.71
C VAL A 2 0.14 6.65 -20.55
N VAL A 3 -0.14 5.57 -21.27
CA VAL A 3 0.82 4.89 -22.14
C VAL A 3 0.20 4.73 -23.52
N VAL A 4 0.96 5.06 -24.56
CA VAL A 4 0.57 4.81 -25.95
C VAL A 4 1.63 3.91 -26.57
N ARG A 5 1.19 2.89 -27.32
CA ARG A 5 2.08 1.93 -27.98
C ARG A 5 1.58 1.61 -29.39
N MET A 6 2.51 1.34 -30.29
CA MET A 6 2.28 0.76 -31.60
C MET A 6 2.72 -0.71 -31.57
N ARG A 7 1.77 -1.63 -31.74
CA ARG A 7 2.00 -3.09 -31.71
C ARG A 7 1.89 -3.67 -33.11
N HIS A 8 2.72 -4.66 -33.42
CA HIS A 8 2.57 -5.51 -34.59
C HIS A 8 2.07 -6.88 -34.13
N GLU A 9 0.82 -7.21 -34.45
CA GLU A 9 0.15 -8.44 -34.03
C GLU A 9 -0.19 -9.28 -35.26
N GLY A 10 0.48 -10.43 -35.42
CA GLY A 10 0.37 -11.25 -36.63
C GLY A 10 0.84 -10.48 -37.88
N ARG A 11 -0.12 -9.95 -38.64
CA ARG A 11 0.12 -9.16 -39.87
C ARG A 11 -0.44 -7.73 -39.78
N GLN A 12 -0.93 -7.32 -38.63
CA GLN A 12 -1.64 -6.05 -38.46
C GLN A 12 -0.91 -5.14 -37.48
N TRP A 13 -0.97 -3.84 -37.74
CA TRP A 13 -0.55 -2.84 -36.77
C TRP A 13 -1.74 -2.40 -35.93
N VAL A 14 -1.51 -2.25 -34.63
CA VAL A 14 -2.53 -1.80 -33.68
C VAL A 14 -1.94 -0.73 -32.80
N GLN A 15 -2.54 0.46 -32.82
CA GLN A 15 -2.24 1.50 -31.86
C GLN A 15 -3.12 1.34 -30.63
N THR A 16 -2.49 1.30 -29.46
CA THR A 16 -3.18 1.16 -28.18
C THR A 16 -2.85 2.33 -27.27
N ALA A 17 -3.88 2.94 -26.69
CA ALA A 17 -3.72 3.83 -25.54
C ALA A 17 -4.26 3.14 -24.28
N LYS A 18 -3.49 3.19 -23.19
CA LYS A 18 -3.87 2.70 -21.87
C LYS A 18 -3.74 3.79 -20.81
N ALA A 19 -4.73 3.89 -19.93
CA ALA A 19 -4.70 4.80 -18.78
C ALA A 19 -5.14 4.09 -17.48
N PRO A 20 -4.79 4.64 -16.30
CA PRO A 20 -5.29 4.12 -15.03
C PRO A 20 -6.82 4.16 -15.01
N GLY A 21 -7.45 3.08 -14.55
CA GLY A 21 -8.90 3.01 -14.33
C GLY A 21 -9.29 3.45 -12.91
N SER A 22 -10.46 2.99 -12.48
CA SER A 22 -11.04 3.30 -11.15
C SER A 22 -10.33 2.60 -9.99
N SER A 23 -9.55 1.55 -10.25
CA SER A 23 -8.82 0.76 -9.24
C SER A 23 -7.43 0.37 -9.74
N PRO A 24 -6.53 -0.15 -8.87
CA PRO A 24 -5.21 -0.64 -9.27
C PRO A 24 -5.24 -1.74 -10.34
N LEU A 25 -6.32 -2.54 -10.36
CA LEU A 25 -6.53 -3.65 -11.29
C LEU A 25 -7.31 -3.25 -12.55
N ALA A 26 -8.00 -2.11 -12.51
CA ALA A 26 -8.72 -1.60 -13.67
C ALA A 26 -7.84 -0.69 -14.52
N ARG A 27 -8.00 -0.80 -15.84
CA ARG A 27 -7.35 0.07 -16.83
C ARG A 27 -8.37 0.48 -17.88
N LEU A 28 -8.26 1.73 -18.33
CA LEU A 28 -8.90 2.15 -19.57
C LEU A 28 -7.99 1.73 -20.72
N GLU A 29 -8.56 1.15 -21.76
CA GLU A 29 -7.84 0.71 -22.95
C GLU A 29 -8.66 0.98 -24.21
N HIS A 30 -8.01 1.48 -25.26
CA HIS A 30 -8.60 1.61 -26.59
C HIS A 30 -7.60 1.15 -27.64
N ASN A 31 -8.05 0.27 -28.53
CA ASN A 31 -7.26 -0.32 -29.61
C ASN A 31 -7.79 0.17 -30.96
N VAL A 32 -6.90 0.65 -31.81
CA VAL A 32 -7.21 1.10 -33.17
C VAL A 32 -6.33 0.33 -34.15
N GLN A 33 -6.95 -0.38 -35.10
CA GLN A 33 -6.21 -1.02 -36.19
C GLN A 33 -5.63 0.05 -37.11
N VAL A 34 -4.42 -0.22 -37.58
CA VAL A 34 -3.62 0.71 -38.38
C VAL A 34 -3.13 -0.04 -39.60
N GLU A 35 -3.31 0.56 -40.77
CA GLU A 35 -2.73 0.03 -42.00
C GLU A 35 -1.21 0.19 -41.98
N ALA A 36 -0.50 -0.76 -42.56
CA ALA A 36 0.95 -0.63 -42.74
C ALA A 36 1.24 0.51 -43.71
N GLU A 37 2.35 1.21 -43.50
CA GLU A 37 2.80 2.20 -44.47
C GLU A 37 3.16 1.49 -45.80
N PRO A 38 2.89 2.11 -46.97
CA PRO A 38 3.11 1.47 -48.28
C PRO A 38 4.55 1.02 -48.53
N ASP A 39 5.52 1.62 -47.86
CA ASP A 39 6.96 1.31 -47.94
C ASP A 39 7.41 0.21 -46.94
N GLY A 40 6.48 -0.36 -46.16
CA GLY A 40 6.75 -1.37 -45.15
C GLY A 40 7.34 -0.81 -43.85
N THR A 41 7.39 0.51 -43.69
CA THR A 41 7.85 1.15 -42.45
C THR A 41 6.81 1.05 -41.33
N ARG A 42 7.27 1.25 -40.09
CA ARG A 42 6.41 1.26 -38.90
C ARG A 42 5.46 2.47 -38.97
N PRO A 43 4.14 2.28 -38.84
CA PRO A 43 3.21 3.39 -38.80
C PRO A 43 3.51 4.38 -37.68
N VAL A 44 3.32 5.67 -37.97
CA VAL A 44 3.51 6.75 -37.00
C VAL A 44 2.38 6.72 -35.96
N VAL A 45 2.73 6.96 -34.70
CA VAL A 45 1.75 7.09 -33.62
C VAL A 45 0.97 8.39 -33.80
N ASP A 46 -0.35 8.29 -33.90
CA ASP A 46 -1.28 9.41 -33.98
C ASP A 46 -2.25 9.40 -32.80
N LEU A 47 -2.02 10.30 -31.85
CA LEU A 47 -2.83 10.38 -30.63
C LEU A 47 -4.29 10.76 -30.88
N ALA A 48 -4.61 11.41 -32.00
CA ALA A 48 -5.99 11.80 -32.34
C ALA A 48 -6.89 10.58 -32.60
N ARG A 49 -6.31 9.42 -32.93
CA ARG A 49 -7.06 8.15 -33.11
C ARG A 49 -7.82 7.70 -31.87
N HIS A 50 -7.50 8.24 -30.70
CA HIS A 50 -8.19 7.93 -29.46
C HIS A 50 -9.23 9.00 -29.07
N ASP A 51 -9.48 10.01 -29.91
CA ASP A 51 -10.47 11.05 -29.64
C ASP A 51 -11.88 10.48 -29.47
N GLY A 52 -12.67 11.12 -28.61
CA GLY A 52 -14.03 10.68 -28.28
C GLY A 52 -14.09 9.43 -27.38
N THR A 53 -12.94 8.89 -26.94
CA THR A 53 -12.90 7.75 -26.01
C THR A 53 -12.48 8.17 -24.60
N PRO A 54 -12.83 7.40 -23.55
CA PRO A 54 -12.42 7.71 -22.18
C PRO A 54 -10.90 7.86 -22.01
N VAL A 55 -10.10 7.07 -22.74
CA VAL A 55 -8.63 7.18 -22.68
C VAL A 55 -8.11 8.41 -23.45
N GLY A 56 -8.77 8.80 -24.54
CA GLY A 56 -8.49 10.04 -25.28
C GLY A 56 -8.65 11.29 -24.43
N GLU A 57 -9.71 11.35 -23.62
CA GLU A 57 -9.93 12.46 -22.67
C GLU A 57 -8.80 12.57 -21.65
N VAL A 58 -8.32 11.44 -21.13
CA VAL A 58 -7.19 11.42 -20.20
C VAL A 58 -5.89 11.84 -20.90
N LEU A 59 -5.66 11.41 -22.14
CA LEU A 59 -4.52 11.84 -22.97
C LEU A 59 -4.49 13.35 -23.17
N ARG A 60 -5.63 13.92 -23.60
CA ARG A 60 -5.74 15.36 -23.85
C ARG A 60 -5.48 16.16 -22.58
N ARG A 61 -6.10 15.80 -21.47
CA ARG A 61 -5.86 16.46 -20.18
C ARG A 61 -4.41 16.37 -19.72
N ALA A 62 -3.71 15.28 -20.03
CA ALA A 62 -2.32 15.08 -19.62
C ALA A 62 -1.31 15.87 -20.48
N LEU A 63 -1.61 16.09 -21.77
CA LEU A 63 -0.66 16.66 -22.74
C LEU A 63 -1.02 18.07 -23.23
N LEU A 64 -2.30 18.45 -23.17
CA LEU A 64 -2.83 19.69 -23.74
C LEU A 64 -3.37 20.59 -22.61
N PRO A 65 -2.54 21.51 -22.07
CA PRO A 65 -2.99 22.43 -21.03
C PRO A 65 -4.00 23.48 -21.53
N LYS A 66 -4.19 23.60 -22.86
CA LYS A 66 -5.16 24.50 -23.50
C LYS A 66 -6.01 23.73 -24.51
N VAL A 67 -7.29 24.05 -24.57
CA VAL A 67 -8.24 23.51 -25.57
C VAL A 67 -7.78 23.90 -26.98
N GLY A 68 -7.63 22.92 -27.87
CA GLY A 68 -7.24 23.14 -29.28
C GLY A 68 -5.72 23.10 -29.58
N ALA A 69 -4.86 22.85 -28.59
CA ALA A 69 -3.43 22.66 -28.84
C ALA A 69 -3.13 21.34 -29.57
N ALA A 70 -2.11 21.33 -30.43
CA ALA A 70 -1.61 20.11 -31.07
C ALA A 70 -0.81 19.26 -30.07
N PHE A 71 -0.80 17.95 -30.28
CA PHE A 71 0.01 17.05 -29.46
C PHE A 71 1.50 17.28 -29.69
N PRO A 72 2.34 17.19 -28.64
CA PRO A 72 3.78 17.26 -28.80
C PRO A 72 4.30 16.04 -29.59
N PRO A 73 5.43 16.18 -30.29
CA PRO A 73 6.06 15.05 -30.97
C PRO A 73 6.45 13.97 -29.95
N LEU A 74 6.26 12.70 -30.33
CA LEU A 74 6.58 11.55 -29.50
C LEU A 74 7.87 10.89 -29.99
N VAL A 75 8.66 10.39 -29.05
CA VAL A 75 9.83 9.54 -29.33
C VAL A 75 9.63 8.17 -28.68
N PRO A 76 10.08 7.07 -29.33
CA PRO A 76 10.05 5.75 -28.71
C PRO A 76 10.88 5.75 -27.42
N LEU A 77 10.27 5.31 -26.33
CA LEU A 77 10.94 5.26 -25.02
C LEU A 77 11.56 3.88 -24.74
N TYR A 78 10.83 2.83 -25.09
CA TYR A 78 11.23 1.43 -24.96
C TYR A 78 10.42 0.59 -25.94
N GLU A 79 10.90 -0.63 -26.20
CA GLU A 79 10.25 -1.63 -27.03
C GLU A 79 9.98 -2.89 -26.22
N THR A 80 8.97 -3.65 -26.63
CA THR A 80 8.63 -4.95 -26.05
C THR A 80 8.55 -5.98 -27.15
N ASP A 81 9.34 -7.04 -27.04
CA ASP A 81 9.33 -8.19 -27.94
C ASP A 81 8.88 -9.39 -27.11
N ILE A 82 7.64 -9.82 -27.33
CA ILE A 82 6.91 -10.76 -26.47
C ILE A 82 6.23 -11.81 -27.35
N THR A 83 6.49 -13.08 -27.04
CA THR A 83 5.66 -14.20 -27.48
C THR A 83 4.55 -14.39 -26.46
N ARG A 84 3.30 -14.34 -26.93
CA ARG A 84 2.10 -14.53 -26.10
C ARG A 84 1.45 -15.87 -26.44
N LEU A 85 1.20 -16.69 -25.43
CA LEU A 85 0.33 -17.86 -25.50
C LEU A 85 -0.92 -17.57 -24.68
N SER A 86 -2.10 -17.53 -25.31
CA SER A 86 -3.35 -17.25 -24.60
C SER A 86 -4.40 -18.35 -24.78
N VAL A 87 -5.28 -18.46 -23.78
CA VAL A 87 -6.45 -19.34 -23.77
C VAL A 87 -7.60 -18.64 -23.06
N SER A 88 -8.79 -18.70 -23.64
CA SER A 88 -10.03 -18.28 -22.96
C SER A 88 -10.57 -19.44 -22.13
N VAL A 89 -10.89 -19.18 -20.86
CA VAL A 89 -11.52 -20.15 -19.96
C VAL A 89 -12.78 -19.56 -19.35
N VAL A 90 -13.72 -20.43 -18.99
CA VAL A 90 -14.89 -20.06 -18.20
C VAL A 90 -14.62 -20.43 -16.75
N HIS A 91 -14.74 -19.46 -15.85
CA HIS A 91 -14.58 -19.67 -14.40
C HIS A 91 -15.70 -18.94 -13.66
N GLY A 92 -16.50 -19.70 -12.89
CA GLY A 92 -17.73 -19.16 -12.30
C GLY A 92 -18.72 -18.70 -13.38
N GLU A 93 -19.10 -17.42 -13.34
CA GLU A 93 -20.00 -16.78 -14.32
C GLU A 93 -19.23 -15.91 -15.32
N SER A 94 -17.90 -16.06 -15.38
CA SER A 94 -17.01 -15.15 -16.09
C SER A 94 -16.20 -15.84 -17.17
N GLU A 95 -15.96 -15.10 -18.26
CA GLU A 95 -14.98 -15.45 -19.29
C GLU A 95 -13.68 -14.71 -18.99
N VAL A 96 -12.61 -15.48 -18.81
CA VAL A 96 -11.28 -14.98 -18.46
C VAL A 96 -10.28 -15.46 -19.50
N GLU A 97 -9.52 -14.53 -20.07
CA GLU A 97 -8.36 -14.87 -20.87
C GLU A 97 -7.15 -15.03 -19.94
N ILE A 98 -6.49 -16.18 -20.04
CA ILE A 98 -5.19 -16.42 -19.41
C ILE A 98 -4.13 -16.31 -20.50
N ALA A 99 -3.14 -15.43 -20.31
CA ALA A 99 -2.05 -15.23 -21.26
C ALA A 99 -0.68 -15.37 -20.59
N LEU A 100 0.15 -16.29 -21.08
CA LEU A 100 1.56 -16.39 -20.72
C LEU A 100 2.37 -15.55 -21.71
N ASP A 101 3.08 -14.56 -21.18
CA ASP A 101 3.95 -13.68 -21.94
C ASP A 101 5.41 -13.97 -21.62
N GLU A 102 6.18 -14.33 -22.66
CA GLU A 102 7.61 -14.60 -22.57
C GLU A 102 8.38 -13.76 -23.59
N GLY A 103 9.44 -13.09 -23.16
CA GLY A 103 10.26 -12.26 -24.05
C GLY A 103 11.09 -11.23 -23.31
N ARG A 104 11.17 -10.01 -23.84
CA ARG A 104 12.01 -8.95 -23.28
C ARG A 104 11.43 -7.55 -23.50
N ILE A 105 11.83 -6.65 -22.61
CA ILE A 105 11.68 -5.19 -22.76
C ILE A 105 13.07 -4.63 -23.06
N VAL A 106 13.16 -3.71 -24.01
CA VAL A 106 14.43 -3.08 -24.41
C VAL A 106 14.28 -1.56 -24.33
N ALA A 107 15.20 -0.89 -23.65
CA ALA A 107 15.27 0.57 -23.61
C ALA A 107 16.72 1.00 -23.85
N GLY A 108 16.99 1.57 -25.02
CA GLY A 108 18.36 1.83 -25.46
C GLY A 108 19.18 0.54 -25.49
N THR A 109 20.28 0.50 -24.74
CA THR A 109 21.17 -0.67 -24.63
C THR A 109 20.78 -1.63 -23.50
N GLN A 110 19.78 -1.27 -22.68
CA GLN A 110 19.36 -2.09 -21.55
C GLN A 110 18.24 -3.03 -21.97
N SER A 111 18.25 -4.25 -21.44
CA SER A 111 17.22 -5.26 -21.67
C SER A 111 16.77 -5.89 -20.36
N LEU A 112 15.47 -6.16 -20.24
CA LEU A 112 14.86 -6.82 -19.10
C LEU A 112 14.02 -8.01 -19.59
N PRO A 113 14.31 -9.25 -19.15
CA PRO A 113 13.47 -10.40 -19.49
C PRO A 113 12.07 -10.27 -18.89
N VAL A 114 11.09 -10.81 -19.61
CA VAL A 114 9.69 -10.87 -19.20
C VAL A 114 9.24 -12.32 -19.23
N ARG A 115 8.63 -12.75 -18.14
CA ARG A 115 7.94 -14.03 -18.00
C ARG A 115 6.83 -13.84 -16.99
N GLU A 116 5.61 -13.66 -17.46
CA GLU A 116 4.46 -13.33 -16.60
C GLU A 116 3.15 -13.94 -17.14
N LEU A 117 2.25 -14.26 -16.22
CA LEU A 117 0.91 -14.72 -16.52
C LEU A 117 -0.07 -13.56 -16.29
N GLU A 118 -0.80 -13.17 -17.33
CA GLU A 118 -1.87 -12.19 -17.25
C GLU A 118 -3.23 -12.90 -17.20
N LEU A 119 -4.12 -12.44 -16.32
CA LEU A 119 -5.51 -12.88 -16.28
C LEU A 119 -6.39 -11.66 -16.59
N GLU A 120 -7.09 -11.69 -17.72
CA GLU A 120 -7.91 -10.57 -18.20
C GLU A 120 -9.39 -10.97 -18.21
N LEU A 121 -10.21 -10.18 -17.52
CA LEU A 121 -11.67 -10.35 -17.57
C LEU A 121 -12.20 -9.88 -18.92
N LYS A 122 -12.80 -10.79 -19.70
CA LYS A 122 -13.51 -10.43 -20.93
C LYS A 122 -14.97 -10.08 -20.61
N HIS A 123 -15.64 -10.95 -19.87
CA HIS A 123 -17.02 -10.78 -19.44
C HIS A 123 -17.24 -11.39 -18.05
N GLY A 124 -18.14 -10.79 -17.25
CA GLY A 124 -18.51 -11.30 -15.93
C GLY A 124 -17.99 -10.43 -14.78
N ARG A 125 -17.50 -11.08 -13.72
CA ARG A 125 -17.25 -10.48 -12.40
C ARG A 125 -15.75 -10.48 -12.07
N PRO A 126 -15.18 -9.34 -11.62
CA PRO A 126 -13.77 -9.27 -11.21
C PRO A 126 -13.38 -10.28 -10.11
N ALA A 127 -14.31 -10.62 -9.20
CA ALA A 127 -14.06 -11.60 -8.14
C ALA A 127 -13.73 -13.00 -8.69
N ASP A 128 -14.31 -13.40 -9.82
CA ASP A 128 -14.04 -14.70 -10.43
C ASP A 128 -12.58 -14.77 -10.95
N VAL A 129 -12.04 -13.66 -11.49
CA VAL A 129 -10.62 -13.58 -11.88
C VAL A 129 -9.69 -13.76 -10.70
N VAL A 130 -10.02 -13.15 -9.56
CA VAL A 130 -9.22 -13.26 -8.33
C VAL A 130 -9.28 -14.68 -7.77
N SER A 131 -10.45 -15.30 -7.79
CA SER A 131 -10.63 -16.71 -7.42
C SER A 131 -9.77 -17.64 -8.29
N LEU A 132 -9.75 -17.43 -9.60
CA LEU A 132 -8.90 -18.17 -10.54
C LEU A 132 -7.39 -17.92 -10.27
N ALA A 133 -7.00 -16.67 -10.03
CA ALA A 133 -5.62 -16.33 -9.67
C ALA A 133 -5.17 -17.02 -8.38
N ARG A 134 -6.06 -17.13 -7.39
CA ARG A 134 -5.80 -17.82 -6.10
C ARG A 134 -5.52 -19.31 -6.29
N GLN A 135 -6.27 -19.98 -7.18
CA GLN A 135 -5.98 -21.36 -7.56
C GLN A 135 -4.61 -21.48 -8.24
N GLY A 136 -4.29 -20.58 -9.17
CA GLY A 136 -2.98 -20.54 -9.83
C GLY A 136 -1.81 -20.35 -8.87
N CYS A 137 -1.96 -19.47 -7.87
CA CYS A 137 -0.93 -19.26 -6.83
C CYS A 137 -0.73 -20.52 -5.97
N ALA A 138 -1.82 -21.19 -5.59
CA ALA A 138 -1.76 -22.40 -4.77
C ALA A 138 -1.11 -23.59 -5.50
N ILE A 139 -1.37 -23.75 -6.81
CA ILE A 139 -0.89 -24.90 -7.59
C ILE A 139 0.53 -24.67 -8.14
N HIS A 140 0.80 -23.46 -8.65
CA HIS A 140 2.01 -23.18 -9.43
C HIS A 140 3.01 -22.24 -8.75
N GLY A 141 2.73 -21.78 -7.53
CA GLY A 141 3.61 -20.85 -6.82
C GLY A 141 3.69 -19.47 -7.47
N LEU A 142 2.63 -19.06 -8.17
CA LEU A 142 2.52 -17.70 -8.72
C LEU A 142 2.42 -16.68 -7.58
N TRP A 143 2.81 -15.44 -7.87
CA TRP A 143 2.63 -14.31 -6.97
C TRP A 143 2.02 -13.13 -7.73
N LEU A 144 1.24 -12.33 -7.02
CA LEU A 144 0.51 -11.20 -7.59
C LEU A 144 1.45 -10.01 -7.82
N SER A 145 1.50 -9.53 -9.06
CA SER A 145 2.23 -8.32 -9.42
C SER A 145 1.31 -7.27 -10.02
N THR A 146 1.39 -6.03 -9.51
CA THR A 146 0.74 -4.86 -10.10
C THR A 146 1.67 -4.04 -11.01
N ILE A 147 2.93 -4.47 -11.16
CA ILE A 147 3.93 -3.77 -11.97
C ILE A 147 3.72 -4.16 -13.44
N THR A 148 3.19 -3.23 -14.23
CA THR A 148 2.94 -3.45 -15.66
C THR A 148 4.24 -3.47 -16.47
N LYS A 149 4.21 -4.11 -17.65
CA LYS A 149 5.31 -4.02 -18.64
C LYS A 149 5.70 -2.58 -18.95
N SER A 150 4.74 -1.65 -18.99
CA SER A 150 5.02 -0.24 -19.22
C SER A 150 5.78 0.43 -18.07
N MET A 151 5.46 0.09 -16.81
CA MET A 151 6.23 0.55 -15.66
C MET A 151 7.64 -0.03 -15.70
N LYS A 152 7.80 -1.30 -16.06
CA LYS A 152 9.12 -1.94 -16.26
C LYS A 152 9.92 -1.22 -17.34
N GLY A 153 9.32 -0.92 -18.50
CA GLY A 153 9.95 -0.19 -19.61
C GLY A 153 10.36 1.24 -19.25
N GLN A 154 9.50 1.99 -18.56
CA GLN A 154 9.85 3.34 -18.08
C GLN A 154 11.02 3.34 -17.09
N ARG A 155 11.09 2.32 -16.21
CA ARG A 155 12.22 2.15 -15.28
C ARG A 155 13.49 1.82 -16.04
N LEU A 156 13.42 0.89 -16.99
CA LEU A 156 14.55 0.51 -17.83
C LEU A 156 15.06 1.70 -18.65
N ALA A 157 14.17 2.59 -19.08
CA ALA A 157 14.53 3.82 -19.79
C ALA A 157 14.99 4.98 -18.88
N GLY A 158 15.04 4.78 -17.55
CA GLY A 158 15.45 5.84 -16.60
C GLY A 158 14.45 7.01 -16.44
N THR A 159 13.21 6.86 -16.92
CA THR A 159 12.18 7.91 -16.91
C THR A 159 11.07 7.66 -15.90
N ALA A 160 11.16 6.57 -15.13
CA ALA A 160 10.19 6.26 -14.10
C ALA A 160 10.16 7.37 -13.03
N SER A 161 9.00 8.02 -12.89
CA SER A 161 8.77 8.93 -11.78
C SER A 161 8.73 8.13 -10.47
N ARG A 162 9.33 8.68 -9.41
CA ARG A 162 9.14 8.19 -8.05
C ARG A 162 7.66 8.28 -7.75
N HIS A 163 7.00 7.15 -7.56
CA HIS A 163 5.59 7.15 -7.18
C HIS A 163 5.50 7.84 -5.83
N ALA A 164 4.77 8.97 -5.77
CA ALA A 164 4.44 9.61 -4.52
C ALA A 164 3.56 8.63 -3.72
N GLY A 165 4.19 7.91 -2.80
CA GLY A 165 3.48 7.02 -1.88
C GLY A 165 2.52 7.83 -1.02
N GLY A 166 1.33 7.29 -0.78
CA GLY A 166 0.34 7.95 0.06
C GLY A 166 -0.91 7.10 0.26
N THR A 167 -1.38 7.05 1.50
CA THR A 167 -2.66 6.42 1.82
C THR A 167 -3.80 7.33 1.38
N LYS A 168 -4.65 6.85 0.48
CA LYS A 168 -5.90 7.54 0.14
C LYS A 168 -6.93 7.39 1.27
N ALA A 169 -7.81 8.36 1.39
CA ALA A 169 -9.00 8.26 2.22
C ALA A 169 -10.02 7.33 1.54
N ALA A 170 -10.72 6.52 2.32
CA ALA A 170 -11.79 5.69 1.80
C ALA A 170 -12.95 6.59 1.33
N ALA A 171 -13.47 6.33 0.13
CA ALA A 171 -14.53 7.11 -0.48
C ALA A 171 -15.79 6.25 -0.64
N TYR A 172 -16.73 6.40 0.28
CA TYR A 172 -18.04 5.72 0.26
C TYR A 172 -19.15 6.69 0.66
N ARG A 173 -20.41 6.32 0.41
CA ARG A 173 -21.55 7.22 0.66
C ARG A 173 -21.73 7.47 2.16
N ARG A 174 -22.16 8.67 2.54
CA ARG A 174 -22.47 9.01 3.95
C ARG A 174 -23.48 8.07 4.60
N HIS A 175 -24.36 7.48 3.78
CA HIS A 175 -25.38 6.50 4.18
C HIS A 175 -25.03 5.08 3.75
N ALA A 176 -23.73 4.74 3.69
CA ALA A 176 -23.28 3.39 3.41
C ALA A 176 -23.70 2.39 4.49
N GLY A 177 -24.07 1.19 4.07
CA GLY A 177 -24.24 0.03 4.96
C GLY A 177 -22.90 -0.56 5.40
N GLY A 178 -22.95 -1.55 6.29
CA GLY A 178 -21.75 -2.16 6.87
C GLY A 178 -20.83 -2.80 5.83
N ASN A 179 -21.40 -3.60 4.92
CA ASN A 179 -20.64 -4.29 3.87
C ASN A 179 -19.93 -3.31 2.93
N GLU A 180 -20.62 -2.28 2.44
CA GLU A 180 -20.05 -1.24 1.57
C GLU A 180 -18.87 -0.53 2.27
N LEU A 181 -19.05 -0.14 3.53
CA LEU A 181 -18.00 0.51 4.32
C LEU A 181 -16.77 -0.39 4.44
N VAL A 182 -16.94 -1.65 4.90
CA VAL A 182 -15.80 -2.53 5.16
C VAL A 182 -15.08 -2.89 3.86
N ALA A 183 -15.80 -3.26 2.80
CA ALA A 183 -15.20 -3.56 1.50
C ALA A 183 -14.39 -2.37 0.95
N THR A 184 -14.95 -1.15 1.02
CA THR A 184 -14.27 0.06 0.55
C THR A 184 -13.01 0.36 1.37
N VAL A 185 -13.10 0.25 2.70
CA VAL A 185 -11.96 0.47 3.60
C VAL A 185 -10.86 -0.56 3.36
N VAL A 186 -11.21 -1.85 3.24
CA VAL A 186 -10.24 -2.92 2.95
C VAL A 186 -9.55 -2.68 1.61
N GLY A 187 -10.31 -2.42 0.53
CA GLY A 187 -9.74 -2.12 -0.79
C GLY A 187 -8.80 -0.91 -0.77
N THR A 188 -9.18 0.17 -0.06
CA THR A 188 -8.35 1.37 0.08
C THR A 188 -7.06 1.11 0.87
N CYS A 189 -7.09 0.21 1.86
CA CYS A 189 -5.89 -0.16 2.62
C CYS A 189 -5.01 -1.14 1.85
N LEU A 190 -5.61 -1.96 0.99
CA LEU A 190 -4.94 -2.99 0.19
C LEU A 190 -4.18 -2.39 -1.00
N GLU A 191 -4.68 -1.31 -1.63
CA GLU A 191 -4.04 -0.65 -2.78
C GLU A 191 -2.52 -0.39 -2.59
N PRO A 192 -2.06 0.33 -1.55
CA PRO A 192 -0.62 0.54 -1.34
C PRO A 192 0.11 -0.76 -0.97
N VAL A 193 -0.54 -1.73 -0.31
CA VAL A 193 0.09 -3.02 0.00
C VAL A 193 0.39 -3.78 -1.28
N LEU A 194 -0.57 -3.90 -2.20
CA LEU A 194 -0.38 -4.59 -3.49
C LEU A 194 0.72 -3.91 -4.32
N GLN A 195 0.66 -2.58 -4.42
CA GLN A 195 1.62 -1.81 -5.18
C GLN A 195 3.04 -2.03 -4.66
N PHE A 196 3.27 -1.75 -3.38
CA PHE A 196 4.63 -1.77 -2.83
C PHE A 196 5.12 -3.18 -2.50
N ALA A 197 4.24 -4.15 -2.22
CA ALA A 197 4.64 -5.55 -2.13
C ALA A 197 5.15 -6.07 -3.48
N SER A 198 4.54 -5.65 -4.60
CA SER A 198 5.07 -5.97 -5.93
C SER A 198 6.48 -5.41 -6.14
N GLU A 199 6.78 -4.21 -5.62
CA GLU A 199 8.13 -3.63 -5.68
C GLU A 199 9.13 -4.44 -4.87
N LEU A 200 8.77 -4.84 -3.64
CA LEU A 200 9.62 -5.66 -2.79
C LEU A 200 9.87 -7.05 -3.40
N ALA A 201 8.82 -7.69 -3.93
CA ALA A 201 8.92 -8.95 -4.68
C ALA A 201 9.81 -8.82 -5.93
N GLY A 202 9.81 -7.65 -6.57
CA GLY A 202 10.70 -7.30 -7.68
C GLY A 202 12.14 -6.95 -7.26
N GLY A 203 12.51 -7.16 -6.00
CA GLY A 203 13.87 -6.94 -5.48
C GLY A 203 14.14 -5.54 -4.92
N SER A 204 13.11 -4.68 -4.80
CA SER A 204 13.29 -3.37 -4.16
C SER A 204 13.56 -3.51 -2.66
N ARG A 205 14.54 -2.76 -2.16
CA ARG A 205 14.87 -2.63 -0.72
C ARG A 205 14.64 -1.21 -0.20
N ASP A 206 13.87 -0.41 -0.93
CA ASP A 206 13.59 0.98 -0.59
C ASP A 206 12.84 1.09 0.75
N ALA A 207 13.34 1.97 1.63
CA ALA A 207 12.76 2.21 2.95
C ALA A 207 11.31 2.72 2.86
N GLY A 208 11.01 3.53 1.84
CA GLY A 208 9.67 4.02 1.55
C GLY A 208 8.72 2.89 1.20
N HIS A 209 9.13 1.96 0.32
CA HIS A 209 8.32 0.78 -0.02
C HIS A 209 8.01 -0.08 1.21
N ILE A 210 9.03 -0.42 2.00
CA ILE A 210 8.86 -1.17 3.27
C ILE A 210 7.90 -0.44 4.20
N HIS A 211 8.05 0.88 4.35
CA HIS A 211 7.18 1.69 5.18
C HIS A 211 5.72 1.65 4.71
N GLN A 212 5.47 1.78 3.41
CA GLN A 212 4.11 1.79 2.86
C GLN A 212 3.41 0.44 3.04
N VAL A 213 4.08 -0.69 2.79
CA VAL A 213 3.53 -2.03 3.05
C VAL A 213 3.19 -2.18 4.53
N ARG A 214 4.09 -1.78 5.44
CA ARG A 214 3.85 -1.84 6.89
C ARG A 214 2.66 -0.98 7.33
N VAL A 215 2.55 0.24 6.81
CA VAL A 215 1.43 1.14 7.12
C VAL A 215 0.12 0.54 6.60
N GLY A 216 0.10 0.04 5.37
CA GLY A 216 -1.05 -0.62 4.76
C GLY A 216 -1.52 -1.84 5.56
N ILE A 217 -0.61 -2.75 5.92
CA ILE A 217 -0.91 -3.91 6.77
C ILE A 217 -1.47 -3.49 8.14
N ARG A 218 -0.89 -2.46 8.77
CA ARG A 218 -1.40 -1.97 10.06
C ARG A 218 -2.82 -1.42 9.95
N ARG A 219 -3.13 -0.72 8.85
CA ARG A 219 -4.47 -0.20 8.55
C ARG A 219 -5.44 -1.36 8.29
N LEU A 220 -5.07 -2.35 7.46
CA LEU A 220 -5.85 -3.56 7.21
C LEU A 220 -6.20 -4.27 8.52
N ARG A 221 -5.21 -4.59 9.35
CA ARG A 221 -5.42 -5.24 10.65
C ARG A 221 -6.33 -4.44 11.58
N THR A 222 -6.26 -3.11 11.53
CA THR A 222 -7.20 -2.27 12.29
C THR A 222 -8.61 -2.35 11.73
N ALA A 223 -8.78 -2.31 10.41
CA ALA A 223 -10.08 -2.44 9.76
C ALA A 223 -10.72 -3.80 10.05
N LEU A 224 -9.99 -4.90 9.83
CA LEU A 224 -10.46 -6.26 10.08
C LEU A 224 -10.85 -6.46 11.56
N ARG A 225 -10.15 -5.81 12.49
CA ARG A 225 -10.48 -5.91 13.92
C ARG A 225 -11.65 -5.03 14.35
N GLU A 226 -11.61 -3.73 14.05
CA GLU A 226 -12.61 -2.78 14.58
C GLU A 226 -13.94 -2.83 13.82
N LEU A 227 -13.91 -3.28 12.56
CA LEU A 227 -15.07 -3.27 11.68
C LEU A 227 -15.64 -4.68 11.43
N ALA A 228 -15.06 -5.74 12.00
CA ALA A 228 -15.58 -7.11 11.87
C ALA A 228 -17.08 -7.21 12.19
N GLY A 229 -17.57 -6.50 13.21
CA GLY A 229 -19.00 -6.53 13.56
C GLY A 229 -19.95 -5.86 12.55
N LEU A 230 -19.44 -5.34 11.42
CA LEU A 230 -20.21 -4.74 10.34
C LEU A 230 -20.40 -5.66 9.14
N THR A 231 -19.78 -6.83 9.11
CA THR A 231 -19.85 -7.78 8.00
C THR A 231 -19.49 -9.19 8.44
N ASP A 232 -20.11 -10.20 7.84
CA ASP A 232 -19.78 -11.61 8.11
C ASP A 232 -18.68 -12.16 7.19
N GLY A 233 -18.13 -11.31 6.31
CA GLY A 233 -17.16 -11.72 5.29
C GLY A 233 -15.68 -11.60 5.68
N VAL A 234 -15.37 -11.24 6.94
CA VAL A 234 -13.97 -11.18 7.41
C VAL A 234 -13.50 -12.59 7.77
N ASP A 235 -12.47 -13.08 7.07
CA ASP A 235 -11.84 -14.36 7.38
C ASP A 235 -10.77 -14.20 8.48
N PRO A 236 -10.89 -14.89 9.63
CA PRO A 236 -9.88 -14.89 10.68
C PRO A 236 -8.49 -15.35 10.22
N ALA A 237 -8.40 -16.18 9.17
CA ALA A 237 -7.14 -16.72 8.66
C ALA A 237 -6.20 -15.64 8.13
N TRP A 238 -6.72 -14.46 7.73
CA TRP A 238 -5.91 -13.36 7.22
C TRP A 238 -4.99 -12.72 8.26
N GLU A 239 -5.30 -12.80 9.56
CA GLU A 239 -4.55 -12.06 10.59
C GLU A 239 -3.10 -12.57 10.73
N ALA A 240 -2.88 -13.89 10.72
CA ALA A 240 -1.54 -14.46 10.97
C ALA A 240 -0.54 -14.09 9.85
N PRO A 241 -0.83 -14.29 8.55
CA PRO A 241 0.08 -13.90 7.48
C PRO A 241 0.37 -12.38 7.45
N LEU A 242 -0.64 -11.55 7.74
CA LEU A 242 -0.45 -10.10 7.88
C LEU A 242 0.50 -9.77 9.05
N VAL A 243 0.38 -10.46 10.19
CA VAL A 243 1.27 -10.28 11.34
C VAL A 243 2.71 -10.67 11.00
N ASP A 244 2.90 -11.79 10.31
CA ASP A 244 4.23 -12.33 10.04
C ASP A 244 5.00 -11.43 9.08
N VAL A 245 4.39 -11.02 7.97
CA VAL A 245 5.01 -10.04 7.06
C VAL A 245 5.23 -8.69 7.75
N PHE A 246 4.29 -8.24 8.59
CA PHE A 246 4.50 -7.02 9.37
C PHE A 246 5.68 -7.15 10.34
N LYS A 247 5.93 -8.31 10.95
CA LYS A 247 7.11 -8.51 11.82
C LYS A 247 8.40 -8.53 11.01
N ALA A 248 8.45 -9.30 9.92
CA ALA A 248 9.62 -9.42 9.05
C ALA A 248 10.07 -8.05 8.51
N LEU A 249 9.14 -7.28 7.94
CA LEU A 249 9.43 -5.93 7.46
C LEU A 249 9.76 -4.94 8.60
N GLY A 250 9.38 -5.26 9.84
CA GLY A 250 9.65 -4.42 11.00
C GLY A 250 11.13 -4.37 11.37
N GLN A 251 11.81 -5.50 11.28
CA GLN A 251 13.24 -5.60 11.57
C GLN A 251 14.06 -4.69 10.66
N HIS A 252 13.75 -4.66 9.34
CA HIS A 252 14.35 -3.72 8.39
C HIS A 252 14.09 -2.25 8.76
N ARG A 253 12.84 -1.93 9.13
CA ARG A 253 12.49 -0.55 9.49
C ARG A 253 13.21 -0.08 10.75
N ASP A 254 13.39 -0.98 11.71
CA ASP A 254 14.07 -0.69 12.97
C ASP A 254 15.58 -0.47 12.73
N GLN A 255 16.23 -1.30 11.90
CA GLN A 255 17.62 -1.10 11.45
C GLN A 255 17.80 0.23 10.69
N GLN A 256 16.91 0.53 9.76
CA GLN A 256 16.94 1.82 9.04
C GLN A 256 16.72 3.01 9.97
N ASN A 257 15.89 2.87 11.01
CA ASN A 257 15.70 3.92 12.01
C ASN A 257 16.98 4.19 12.79
N LEU A 258 17.68 3.13 13.18
CA LEU A 258 18.96 3.23 13.86
C LEU A 258 19.96 3.99 13.00
N ALA A 259 20.17 3.54 11.76
CA ALA A 259 21.14 4.11 10.83
C ALA A 259 20.85 5.58 10.47
N LEU A 260 19.60 5.91 10.16
CA LEU A 260 19.25 7.21 9.59
C LEU A 260 18.83 8.25 10.63
N SER A 261 18.48 7.84 11.85
CA SER A 261 17.90 8.74 12.84
C SER A 261 18.57 8.69 14.20
N VAL A 262 19.04 7.52 14.66
CA VAL A 262 19.58 7.40 16.02
C VAL A 262 21.10 7.53 16.04
N GLU A 263 21.81 6.75 15.23
CA GLU A 263 23.28 6.76 15.11
C GLU A 263 23.82 8.19 14.89
N PRO A 264 23.30 8.99 13.93
CA PRO A 264 23.78 10.36 13.73
C PRO A 264 23.61 11.26 14.95
N LEU A 265 22.54 11.07 15.74
CA LEU A 265 22.30 11.87 16.94
C LEU A 265 23.20 11.46 18.11
N VAL A 266 23.57 10.18 18.19
CA VAL A 266 24.52 9.68 19.18
C VAL A 266 25.92 10.21 18.87
N GLU A 267 26.34 10.14 17.61
CA GLU A 267 27.64 10.65 17.15
C GLU A 267 27.72 12.18 17.34
N ALA A 268 26.67 12.92 16.98
CA ALA A 268 26.59 14.36 17.21
C ALA A 268 26.64 14.75 18.70
N ALA A 269 26.28 13.83 19.61
CA ALA A 269 26.41 14.02 21.04
C ALA A 269 27.82 13.69 21.58
N GLY A 270 28.78 13.37 20.72
CA GLY A 270 30.15 12.98 21.08
C GLY A 270 30.34 11.48 21.30
N GLY A 271 29.36 10.66 20.91
CA GLY A 271 29.44 9.21 21.02
C GLY A 271 30.36 8.57 19.98
N PRO A 272 30.97 7.42 20.28
CA PRO A 272 31.72 6.65 19.30
C PRO A 272 30.79 6.09 18.23
N SER A 273 31.30 5.98 17.00
CA SER A 273 30.57 5.29 15.92
C SER A 273 30.49 3.80 16.24
N VAL A 274 29.27 3.30 16.28
CA VAL A 274 28.93 1.90 16.57
C VAL A 274 27.86 1.49 15.55
N ALA A 275 28.16 0.50 14.72
CA ALA A 275 27.27 0.04 13.66
C ALA A 275 26.11 -0.81 14.21
N ALA A 276 25.28 -0.23 15.08
CA ALA A 276 24.14 -0.91 15.71
C ALA A 276 23.11 -1.38 14.68
N SER A 277 22.95 -0.64 13.60
CA SER A 277 22.15 -1.01 12.44
C SER A 277 22.63 -2.29 11.72
N ALA A 278 23.92 -2.65 11.85
CA ALA A 278 24.49 -3.88 11.27
C ALA A 278 24.32 -5.12 12.17
N VAL A 279 23.82 -4.94 13.40
CA VAL A 279 23.63 -6.02 14.38
C VAL A 279 22.30 -6.72 14.10
N GLY A 280 22.37 -7.72 13.24
CA GLY A 280 21.21 -8.53 12.82
C GLY A 280 21.53 -9.23 11.51
N LYS A 281 22.26 -10.35 11.57
CA LYS A 281 22.72 -11.07 10.37
C LYS A 281 21.61 -11.87 9.67
N ASP A 282 20.45 -12.06 10.31
CA ASP A 282 19.37 -12.93 9.84
C ASP A 282 18.05 -12.18 9.61
N VAL A 283 18.10 -10.93 9.12
CA VAL A 283 16.85 -10.24 8.77
C VAL A 283 16.30 -10.86 7.48
N PRO A 284 15.05 -11.40 7.48
CA PRO A 284 14.45 -12.00 6.29
C PRO A 284 14.43 -11.02 5.12
N ASP A 285 14.72 -11.46 3.90
CA ASP A 285 14.61 -10.57 2.74
C ASP A 285 13.16 -10.01 2.62
N PRO A 286 12.98 -8.69 2.40
CA PRO A 286 11.65 -8.11 2.27
C PRO A 286 10.82 -8.75 1.14
N GLY A 287 11.49 -9.15 0.05
CA GLY A 287 10.91 -9.85 -1.09
C GLY A 287 10.41 -11.24 -0.68
N ASP A 288 11.25 -12.03 -0.02
CA ASP A 288 10.85 -13.36 0.47
C ASP A 288 9.64 -13.29 1.41
N ALA A 289 9.61 -12.29 2.30
CA ALA A 289 8.49 -12.09 3.21
C ALA A 289 7.18 -11.82 2.47
N VAL A 290 7.18 -10.99 1.41
CA VAL A 290 5.97 -10.71 0.63
C VAL A 290 5.66 -11.81 -0.38
N LEU A 291 6.62 -12.64 -0.77
CA LEU A 291 6.41 -13.79 -1.66
C LEU A 291 5.88 -15.02 -0.92
N ALA A 292 5.83 -15.00 0.41
CA ALA A 292 5.30 -16.10 1.22
C ALA A 292 3.89 -16.53 0.74
N PRO A 293 3.65 -17.82 0.44
CA PRO A 293 2.39 -18.29 -0.12
C PRO A 293 1.15 -17.90 0.71
N ALA A 294 1.25 -17.98 2.04
CA ALA A 294 0.15 -17.60 2.93
C ALA A 294 -0.18 -16.09 2.85
N PHE A 295 0.81 -15.23 2.58
CA PHE A 295 0.59 -13.81 2.38
C PHE A 295 -0.04 -13.53 1.01
N GLN A 296 0.42 -14.21 -0.05
CA GLN A 296 -0.18 -14.12 -1.38
C GLN A 296 -1.66 -14.56 -1.37
N ASP A 297 -1.96 -15.68 -0.71
CA ASP A 297 -3.34 -16.15 -0.51
C ASP A 297 -4.19 -15.11 0.25
N THR A 298 -3.63 -14.52 1.31
CA THR A 298 -4.30 -13.46 2.08
C THR A 298 -4.57 -12.21 1.24
N LEU A 299 -3.62 -11.78 0.40
CA LEU A 299 -3.82 -10.62 -0.49
C LEU A 299 -4.95 -10.87 -1.48
N LEU A 300 -5.03 -12.08 -2.06
CA LEU A 300 -6.09 -12.47 -2.98
C LEU A 300 -7.43 -12.60 -2.27
N GLY A 301 -7.49 -13.19 -1.08
CA GLY A 301 -8.72 -13.26 -0.28
C GLY A 301 -9.26 -11.88 0.12
N LEU A 302 -8.36 -10.96 0.54
CA LEU A 302 -8.73 -9.57 0.83
C LEU A 302 -9.22 -8.82 -0.42
N LEU A 303 -8.61 -9.10 -1.56
CA LEU A 303 -8.99 -8.50 -2.84
C LEU A 303 -10.36 -8.99 -3.31
N GLU A 304 -10.59 -10.30 -3.25
CA GLU A 304 -11.88 -10.94 -3.54
C GLU A 304 -12.97 -10.35 -2.64
N PHE A 305 -12.70 -10.22 -1.34
CA PHE A 305 -13.60 -9.60 -0.38
C PHE A 305 -13.93 -8.13 -0.74
N ALA A 306 -12.92 -7.35 -1.14
CA ALA A 306 -13.11 -5.94 -1.49
C ALA A 306 -13.85 -5.73 -2.83
N LEU A 307 -13.79 -6.71 -3.75
CA LEU A 307 -14.45 -6.67 -5.05
C LEU A 307 -15.85 -7.30 -5.04
N ARG A 308 -16.19 -8.06 -4.00
CA ARG A 308 -17.50 -8.71 -3.89
C ARG A 308 -18.61 -7.66 -3.85
N GLU A 309 -19.67 -7.88 -4.62
CA GLU A 309 -20.86 -7.04 -4.50
C GLU A 309 -21.41 -7.12 -3.07
N PRO A 310 -21.74 -5.97 -2.45
CA PRO A 310 -22.23 -5.94 -1.09
C PRO A 310 -23.59 -6.65 -1.04
N ALA A 311 -23.60 -7.87 -0.50
CA ALA A 311 -24.85 -8.55 -0.19
C ALA A 311 -25.70 -7.69 0.77
N ASN A 312 -27.02 -7.72 0.61
CA ASN A 312 -27.98 -6.99 1.48
C ASN A 312 -27.97 -7.45 2.96
N ALA A 313 -27.16 -8.46 3.32
CA ALA A 313 -27.12 -9.07 4.65
C ALA A 313 -26.37 -8.26 5.73
N GLY A 314 -25.74 -7.13 5.39
CA GLY A 314 -25.04 -6.27 6.35
C GLY A 314 -25.98 -5.36 7.16
N PRO A 315 -25.50 -4.75 8.26
CA PRO A 315 -26.26 -3.73 8.97
C PRO A 315 -26.57 -2.54 8.06
N ASP A 316 -27.78 -1.99 8.19
CA ASP A 316 -28.16 -0.76 7.49
C ASP A 316 -27.30 0.44 7.92
N HIS A 317 -27.45 1.56 7.23
CA HIS A 317 -26.64 2.75 7.48
C HIS A 317 -26.80 3.32 8.91
N LYS A 318 -27.98 3.20 9.54
CA LYS A 318 -28.23 3.71 10.90
C LYS A 318 -27.49 2.85 11.92
N LYS A 319 -27.62 1.53 11.82
CA LYS A 319 -26.95 0.55 12.68
C LYS A 319 -25.43 0.60 12.47
N THR A 320 -24.97 0.73 11.23
CA THR A 320 -23.55 0.91 10.88
C THR A 320 -22.97 2.13 11.60
N ARG A 321 -23.59 3.30 11.47
CA ARG A 321 -23.13 4.52 12.14
C ARG A 321 -23.14 4.39 13.67
N LYS A 322 -24.14 3.71 14.25
CA LYS A 322 -24.21 3.44 15.70
C LYS A 322 -23.07 2.53 16.17
N LEU A 323 -22.77 1.47 15.43
CA LEU A 323 -21.70 0.52 15.76
C LEU A 323 -20.32 1.16 15.65
N VAL A 324 -20.07 1.94 14.59
CA VAL A 324 -18.80 2.70 14.43
C VAL A 324 -18.62 3.71 15.56
N ARG A 325 -19.66 4.46 15.93
CA ARG A 325 -19.61 5.38 17.09
C ARG A 325 -19.25 4.64 18.37
N LYS A 326 -19.87 3.47 18.62
CA LYS A 326 -19.57 2.64 19.80
C LYS A 326 -18.11 2.17 19.80
N ALA A 327 -17.58 1.78 18.65
CA ALA A 327 -16.17 1.37 18.53
C ALA A 327 -15.19 2.54 18.79
N LEU A 328 -15.46 3.72 18.24
CA LEU A 328 -14.68 4.94 18.50
C LEU A 328 -14.71 5.33 19.99
N ALA A 329 -15.91 5.40 20.58
CA ALA A 329 -16.08 5.73 22.00
C ALA A 329 -15.39 4.70 22.92
N ARG A 330 -15.49 3.41 22.60
CA ARG A 330 -14.79 2.34 23.34
C ARG A 330 -13.27 2.53 23.29
N LEU A 331 -12.69 2.74 22.11
CA LEU A 331 -11.24 2.96 21.99
C LEU A 331 -10.78 4.21 22.72
N HIS A 332 -11.56 5.30 22.61
CA HIS A 332 -11.29 6.54 23.31
C HIS A 332 -11.30 6.36 24.83
N ALA A 333 -12.35 5.75 25.40
CA ALA A 333 -12.44 5.47 26.83
C ALA A 333 -11.25 4.63 27.34
N GLN A 334 -10.91 3.57 26.61
CA GLN A 334 -9.74 2.73 26.93
C GLN A 334 -8.41 3.49 26.85
N ILE A 335 -8.30 4.54 26.02
CA ILE A 335 -7.09 5.37 25.99
C ILE A 335 -7.05 6.30 27.20
N LEU A 336 -8.19 6.88 27.58
CA LEU A 336 -8.27 7.79 28.74
C LEU A 336 -7.98 7.09 30.07
N GLU A 337 -8.49 5.87 30.24
CA GLU A 337 -8.34 5.07 31.47
C GLU A 337 -6.87 4.83 31.87
N GLU A 338 -6.03 4.53 30.88
CA GLU A 338 -4.61 4.25 31.08
C GLU A 338 -3.73 5.49 30.80
N GLY A 339 -4.10 6.32 29.82
CA GLY A 339 -3.24 7.35 29.26
C GLY A 339 -2.96 8.53 30.17
N CYS A 340 -3.88 8.88 31.06
CA CYS A 340 -3.66 9.93 32.07
C CYS A 340 -2.58 9.57 33.10
N ARG A 341 -2.13 8.31 33.13
CA ARG A 341 -1.05 7.81 34.02
C ARG A 341 0.10 7.21 33.21
N PHE A 342 0.31 7.64 31.97
CA PHE A 342 1.33 7.11 31.07
C PHE A 342 2.72 6.96 31.71
N ALA A 343 3.14 7.94 32.50
CA ALA A 343 4.45 7.94 33.15
C ALA A 343 4.64 6.83 34.19
N SER A 344 3.55 6.32 34.80
CA SER A 344 3.61 5.24 35.78
C SER A 344 3.36 3.85 35.16
N LEU A 345 3.08 3.77 33.87
CA LEU A 345 2.92 2.50 33.16
C LEU A 345 4.27 1.86 32.85
N ASP A 346 4.34 0.54 32.89
CA ASP A 346 5.49 -0.18 32.34
C ASP A 346 5.56 -0.07 30.80
N GLU A 347 6.70 -0.47 30.22
CA GLU A 347 6.94 -0.35 28.77
C GLU A 347 5.94 -1.16 27.93
N VAL A 348 5.44 -2.29 28.44
CA VAL A 348 4.46 -3.14 27.74
C VAL A 348 3.12 -2.42 27.63
N HIS A 349 2.66 -1.80 28.72
CA HIS A 349 1.42 -1.03 28.77
C HIS A 349 1.54 0.28 27.98
N GLN A 350 2.67 0.98 28.06
CA GLN A 350 2.95 2.16 27.23
C GLN A 350 2.88 1.82 25.73
N HIS A 351 3.49 0.71 25.33
CA HIS A 351 3.46 0.24 23.93
C HIS A 351 2.04 -0.20 23.50
N ARG A 352 1.28 -0.85 24.39
CA ARG A 352 -0.14 -1.20 24.16
C ARG A 352 -0.98 0.05 23.93
N LEU A 353 -0.79 1.09 24.74
CA LEU A 353 -1.50 2.35 24.61
C LEU A 353 -1.18 3.04 23.28
N ARG A 354 0.09 3.09 22.87
CA ARG A 354 0.50 3.59 21.55
C ARG A 354 -0.20 2.85 20.40
N LYS A 355 -0.27 1.52 20.47
CA LYS A 355 -1.02 0.71 19.49
C LYS A 355 -2.51 1.08 19.48
N ARG A 356 -3.11 1.32 20.65
CA ARG A 356 -4.52 1.73 20.78
C ARG A 356 -4.77 3.14 20.20
N VAL A 357 -3.88 4.10 20.42
CA VAL A 357 -3.95 5.44 19.81
C VAL A 357 -3.86 5.36 18.28
N LYS A 358 -2.94 4.55 17.74
CA LYS A 358 -2.86 4.33 16.28
C LYS A 358 -4.15 3.70 15.73
N ARG A 359 -4.75 2.73 16.45
CA ARG A 359 -6.05 2.15 16.08
C ARG A 359 -7.16 3.19 16.07
N LEU A 360 -7.24 4.06 17.08
CA LEU A 360 -8.23 5.14 17.12
C LEU A 360 -8.08 6.08 15.93
N ARG A 361 -6.84 6.48 15.58
CA ARG A 361 -6.60 7.29 14.38
C ARG A 361 -7.16 6.61 13.14
N TYR A 362 -6.76 5.36 12.87
CA TYR A 362 -7.18 4.69 11.65
C TYR A 362 -8.69 4.48 11.60
N LEU A 363 -9.32 4.10 12.71
CA LEU A 363 -10.77 4.00 12.77
C LEU A 363 -11.47 5.35 12.51
N ALA A 364 -10.91 6.44 13.02
CA ALA A 364 -11.42 7.78 12.74
C ALA A 364 -11.28 8.17 11.25
N GLU A 365 -10.14 7.86 10.62
CA GLU A 365 -9.92 8.05 9.18
C GLU A 365 -10.89 7.21 8.35
N PHE A 366 -11.09 5.94 8.71
CA PHE A 366 -12.02 5.04 8.03
C PHE A 366 -13.45 5.56 8.14
N ALA A 367 -13.85 6.01 9.32
CA ALA A 367 -15.19 6.47 9.60
C ALA A 367 -15.49 7.88 9.05
N ALA A 368 -14.49 8.63 8.60
CA ALA A 368 -14.63 10.05 8.28
C ALA A 368 -15.82 10.36 7.33
N PRO A 369 -16.08 9.59 6.26
CA PRO A 369 -17.23 9.84 5.38
C PRO A 369 -18.62 9.73 6.04
N LEU A 370 -18.74 9.09 7.22
CA LEU A 370 -20.00 9.00 7.98
C LEU A 370 -20.33 10.26 8.79
N PHE A 371 -19.36 11.16 8.95
CA PHE A 371 -19.43 12.33 9.84
C PHE A 371 -19.10 13.62 9.07
N PRO A 372 -19.35 14.82 9.66
CA PRO A 372 -18.95 16.08 9.04
C PRO A 372 -17.43 16.17 8.84
N SER A 373 -16.98 16.40 7.60
CA SER A 373 -15.56 16.38 7.19
C SER A 373 -14.66 17.27 8.05
N ARG A 374 -15.10 18.50 8.34
CA ARG A 374 -14.34 19.45 9.17
C ARG A 374 -14.04 18.88 10.56
N LYS A 375 -15.05 18.33 11.25
CA LYS A 375 -14.87 17.77 12.60
C LYS A 375 -13.91 16.58 12.61
N THR A 376 -13.95 15.75 11.58
CA THR A 376 -13.05 14.58 11.46
C THR A 376 -11.61 15.00 11.16
N GLN A 377 -11.42 16.03 10.32
CA GLN A 377 -10.10 16.61 10.03
C GLN A 377 -9.51 17.26 11.28
N ASP A 378 -10.26 18.14 11.95
CA ASP A 378 -9.85 18.82 13.18
C ASP A 378 -9.40 17.82 14.25
N PHE A 379 -10.14 16.71 14.41
CA PHE A 379 -9.78 15.63 15.34
C PHE A 379 -8.50 14.90 14.93
N GLY A 380 -8.34 14.58 13.64
CA GLY A 380 -7.15 13.94 13.10
C GLY A 380 -5.88 14.77 13.31
N ASP A 381 -5.97 16.07 13.02
CA ASP A 381 -4.87 17.03 13.21
C ASP A 381 -4.52 17.18 14.70
N SER A 382 -5.54 17.26 15.56
CA SER A 382 -5.35 17.33 17.01
C SER A 382 -4.73 16.06 17.61
N LEU A 383 -4.86 14.91 16.94
CA LEU A 383 -4.27 13.64 17.38
C LEU A 383 -2.80 13.48 16.96
N LYS A 384 -2.29 14.34 16.06
CA LYS A 384 -0.92 14.25 15.55
C LYS A 384 0.15 14.45 16.64
N PRO A 385 0.11 15.49 17.50
CA PRO A 385 1.11 15.68 18.55
C PRO A 385 1.25 14.49 19.49
N LEU A 386 0.12 13.86 19.87
CA LEU A 386 0.14 12.67 20.71
C LEU A 386 0.85 11.49 20.03
N GLN A 387 0.58 11.28 18.75
CA GLN A 387 1.21 10.21 18.00
C GLN A 387 2.70 10.43 17.77
N ASP A 388 3.11 11.68 17.58
CA ASP A 388 4.51 12.05 17.39
C ASP A 388 5.29 11.85 18.69
N ALA A 389 4.74 12.27 19.84
CA ALA A 389 5.34 12.03 21.16
C ALA A 389 5.50 10.53 21.45
N LEU A 390 4.43 9.73 21.28
CA LEU A 390 4.48 8.28 21.47
C LEU A 390 5.38 7.58 20.45
N GLY A 391 5.48 8.13 19.23
CA GLY A 391 6.36 7.65 18.17
C GLY A 391 7.82 7.79 18.59
N LEU A 392 8.23 9.03 18.90
CA LEU A 392 9.59 9.36 19.32
C LEU A 392 10.02 8.55 20.55
N TYR A 393 9.15 8.44 21.56
CA TYR A 393 9.44 7.64 22.76
C TYR A 393 9.66 6.16 22.43
N ASN A 394 8.77 5.56 21.64
CA ASN A 394 8.90 4.16 21.23
C ASN A 394 10.18 3.92 20.42
N ASP A 395 10.54 4.83 19.52
CA ASP A 395 11.71 4.71 18.68
C ASP A 395 13.00 4.81 19.52
N GLY A 396 13.03 5.68 20.52
CA GLY A 396 14.09 5.76 21.52
C GLY A 396 14.22 4.49 22.36
N LEU A 397 13.10 3.90 22.81
CA LEU A 397 13.10 2.63 23.55
C LEU A 397 13.63 1.46 22.71
N MET A 398 13.23 1.37 21.44
CA MET A 398 13.73 0.31 20.56
C MET A 398 15.23 0.44 20.33
N ALA A 399 15.71 1.66 20.10
CA ALA A 399 17.14 1.89 20.00
C ALA A 399 17.89 1.54 21.28
N LEU A 400 17.34 1.91 22.45
CA LEU A 400 17.94 1.61 23.75
C LEU A 400 18.09 0.09 23.96
N HIS A 401 17.09 -0.69 23.56
CA HIS A 401 17.17 -2.15 23.61
C HIS A 401 18.27 -2.71 22.70
N THR A 402 18.37 -2.22 21.46
CA THR A 402 19.43 -2.65 20.52
C THR A 402 20.82 -2.33 21.06
N TYR A 403 21.05 -1.09 21.52
CA TYR A 403 22.35 -0.70 22.07
C TYR A 403 22.70 -1.44 23.36
N ARG A 404 21.72 -1.78 24.21
CA ARG A 404 21.96 -2.63 25.40
C ARG A 404 22.37 -4.04 25.04
N ALA A 405 21.78 -4.62 24.00
CA ALA A 405 22.18 -5.93 23.50
C ALA A 405 23.61 -5.86 22.96
N LEU A 406 23.92 -4.84 22.17
CA LEU A 406 25.24 -4.62 21.58
C LEU A 406 26.34 -4.33 22.61
N ALA A 407 26.02 -3.64 23.69
CA ALA A 407 26.96 -3.32 24.77
C ALA A 407 27.52 -4.55 25.51
N ARG A 408 26.95 -5.74 25.28
CA ARG A 408 27.51 -7.01 25.75
C ARG A 408 28.80 -7.39 25.01
N ASP A 409 28.89 -7.05 23.73
CA ASP A 409 29.98 -7.45 22.84
C ASP A 409 30.86 -6.26 22.42
N ASP A 410 30.30 -5.06 22.32
CA ASP A 410 31.02 -3.81 22.02
C ASP A 410 30.82 -2.77 23.14
N PRO A 411 31.81 -2.59 24.03
CA PRO A 411 31.73 -1.61 25.12
C PRO A 411 31.49 -0.17 24.66
N LYS A 412 31.80 0.18 23.40
CA LYS A 412 31.54 1.52 22.86
C LYS A 412 30.04 1.85 22.83
N ALA A 413 29.18 0.84 22.75
CA ALA A 413 27.74 1.00 22.76
C ALA A 413 27.20 1.57 24.10
N TRP A 414 27.95 1.49 25.20
CA TRP A 414 27.53 2.02 26.50
C TRP A 414 27.27 3.53 26.49
N PHE A 415 27.99 4.28 25.65
CA PHE A 415 27.72 5.72 25.48
C PHE A 415 26.28 5.94 24.99
N ALA A 416 25.88 5.23 23.93
CA ALA A 416 24.53 5.32 23.37
C ALA A 416 23.47 4.87 24.39
N VAL A 417 23.74 3.80 25.16
CA VAL A 417 22.85 3.35 26.25
C VAL A 417 22.63 4.46 27.28
N GLY A 418 23.70 5.11 27.75
CA GLY A 418 23.61 6.22 28.70
C GLY A 418 22.85 7.41 28.14
N TRP A 419 23.19 7.82 26.92
CA TRP A 419 22.56 8.96 26.24
C TRP A 419 21.07 8.74 25.97
N LEU A 420 20.67 7.57 25.48
CA LEU A 420 19.26 7.20 25.28
C LEU A 420 18.50 7.07 26.61
N SER A 421 19.15 6.53 27.65
CA SER A 421 18.55 6.43 28.99
C SER A 421 18.26 7.82 29.58
N ALA A 422 19.17 8.78 29.42
CA ALA A 422 18.99 10.16 29.87
C ALA A 422 17.83 10.87 29.15
N LYS A 423 17.55 10.51 27.89
CA LYS A 423 16.43 11.06 27.11
C LYS A 423 15.07 10.47 27.47
N ARG A 424 15.03 9.34 28.18
CA ARG A 424 13.81 8.59 28.45
C ARG A 424 12.81 9.38 29.29
N GLU A 425 13.25 9.94 30.42
CA GLU A 425 12.37 10.66 31.34
C GLU A 425 11.71 11.90 30.69
N PRO A 426 12.45 12.79 30.01
CA PRO A 426 11.83 13.89 29.26
C PRO A 426 10.81 13.43 28.22
N GLN A 427 11.07 12.33 27.51
CA GLN A 427 10.13 11.78 26.50
C GLN A 427 8.87 11.18 27.14
N VAL A 428 9.00 10.51 28.28
CA VAL A 428 7.86 10.00 29.05
C VAL A 428 6.97 11.15 29.53
N LEU A 429 7.56 12.23 30.05
CA LEU A 429 6.83 13.43 30.45
C LEU A 429 6.15 14.13 29.25
N ALA A 430 6.81 14.18 28.10
CA ALA A 430 6.19 14.69 26.87
C ALA A 430 4.97 13.86 26.44
N CYS A 431 5.06 12.53 26.51
CA CYS A 431 3.93 11.64 26.25
C CYS A 431 2.78 11.84 27.24
N GLN A 432 3.10 11.99 28.54
CA GLN A 432 2.14 12.27 29.60
C GLN A 432 1.40 13.59 29.36
N CYS A 433 2.12 14.66 29.02
CA CYS A 433 1.53 15.97 28.68
C CYS A 433 0.63 15.86 27.44
N ALA A 434 1.09 15.18 26.39
CA ALA A 434 0.28 14.96 25.19
C ALA A 434 -1.00 14.15 25.48
N MET A 435 -0.96 13.18 26.39
CA MET A 435 -2.13 12.42 26.84
C MET A 435 -3.14 13.29 27.62
N GLN A 436 -2.65 14.20 28.47
CA GLN A 436 -3.52 15.15 29.17
C GLN A 436 -4.20 16.14 28.22
N ASN A 437 -3.51 16.55 27.15
CA ASN A 437 -4.13 17.36 26.10
C ASN A 437 -5.20 16.55 25.35
N PHE A 438 -4.90 15.29 25.03
CA PHE A 438 -5.87 14.37 24.42
C PHE A 438 -7.13 14.18 25.25
N SER A 439 -7.03 14.11 26.58
CA SER A 439 -8.21 13.96 27.46
C SER A 439 -9.16 15.15 27.44
N ARG A 440 -8.73 16.30 26.92
CA ARG A 440 -9.54 17.52 26.79
C ARG A 440 -10.06 17.73 25.37
N MET A 441 -9.68 16.87 24.42
CA MET A 441 -10.09 17.00 23.03
C MET A 441 -11.58 16.73 22.87
N ARG A 442 -12.23 17.54 22.03
CA ARG A 442 -13.61 17.27 21.60
C ARG A 442 -13.61 16.15 20.59
N VAL A 443 -14.51 15.19 20.78
CA VAL A 443 -14.70 14.07 19.86
C VAL A 443 -15.73 14.42 18.80
N PHE A 444 -15.57 13.90 17.58
CA PHE A 444 -16.48 14.21 16.45
C PHE A 444 -17.69 13.28 16.35
N TRP A 445 -17.67 12.15 17.07
CA TRP A 445 -18.65 11.09 16.99
C TRP A 445 -19.79 11.21 18.01
N GLU A 446 -19.72 12.20 18.90
CA GLU A 446 -20.82 12.59 19.79
C GLU A 446 -21.94 13.32 19.05
#